data_AF-R6TLE5-F1
#
_entry.id   AF-R6TLE5-F1
#
_cell.length_a   1.000
_cell.length_b   1.000
_cell.length_c   1.000
_cell.angle_alpha   90.00
_cell.angle_beta   90.00
_cell.angle_gamma   90.00
#
_symmetry.space_group_name_H-M   'P 1'
#
loop_
_entity.id
_entity.type
_entity.pdbx_description
1 polymer ?
#
loop_
_entity_poly.entity_id
_entity_poly.type
_entity_poly.pdbx_seq_one_letter_code
_entity_poly.pdbx_strand_id
1 'polypeptide(L)'
;MEPFLCPKCGKNLSDDETINGKCYGCGATFAKIAPDNFQNMRYQDLQSKQQISNKSSVGDAIKIIGKLIAIVGIIASVFCAASIGEYGGNGLIIFILGAIVSIVSAIFIYGFGEIICLLQSINQKLDK
;
A
#
# COMPACT_ATOMS: atom_id res chain seq x y z
N MET A 1 -9.60 -2.33 -9.69
CA MET A 1 -10.99 -2.67 -9.44
C MET A 1 -11.48 -3.33 -10.70
N GLU A 2 -11.31 -4.65 -10.80
CA GLU A 2 -12.09 -5.38 -11.80
C GLU A 2 -13.52 -5.44 -11.25
N PRO A 3 -14.52 -4.97 -12.00
CA PRO A 3 -15.90 -5.02 -11.52
C PRO A 3 -16.35 -6.48 -11.42
N PHE A 4 -17.05 -6.83 -10.34
CA PHE A 4 -17.76 -8.11 -10.31
C PHE A 4 -18.82 -8.07 -11.40
N LEU A 5 -18.66 -8.89 -12.44
CA LEU A 5 -19.59 -8.91 -13.57
C LEU A 5 -20.64 -10.00 -13.36
N CYS A 6 -21.88 -9.68 -13.70
CA CYS A 6 -22.93 -10.67 -13.73
C CYS A 6 -22.59 -11.74 -14.79
N PRO A 7 -22.55 -13.04 -14.43
CA PRO A 7 -22.18 -14.11 -15.36
C PRO A 7 -23.20 -14.28 -16.50
N LYS A 8 -24.40 -13.73 -16.36
CA LYS A 8 -25.49 -13.85 -17.35
C LYS A 8 -25.57 -12.65 -18.30
N CYS A 9 -25.40 -11.42 -17.80
CA CYS A 9 -25.60 -10.21 -18.59
C CYS A 9 -24.35 -9.35 -18.76
N GLY A 10 -23.22 -9.72 -18.14
CA GLY A 10 -21.97 -8.96 -18.22
C GLY A 10 -22.08 -7.54 -17.65
N LYS A 11 -23.13 -7.23 -16.88
CA LYS A 11 -23.28 -5.94 -16.21
C LYS A 11 -22.44 -5.94 -14.93
N ASN A 12 -21.80 -4.81 -14.64
CA ASN A 12 -21.15 -4.57 -13.37
C ASN A 12 -22.17 -4.65 -12.23
N LEU A 13 -21.87 -5.49 -11.25
CA LEU A 13 -22.66 -5.67 -10.04
C LEU A 13 -22.24 -4.63 -9.00
N SER A 14 -23.23 -4.05 -8.34
CA SER A 14 -23.02 -3.27 -7.12
C SER A 14 -22.56 -4.16 -5.96
N ASP A 15 -21.98 -3.58 -4.92
CA ASP A 15 -21.60 -4.29 -3.70
C ASP A 15 -22.81 -5.02 -3.08
N ASP A 16 -23.97 -4.36 -3.06
CA ASP A 16 -25.24 -4.94 -2.58
C ASP A 16 -25.69 -6.14 -3.43
N GLU A 17 -25.52 -6.07 -4.75
CA GLU A 17 -25.87 -7.16 -5.68
C GLU A 17 -24.95 -8.37 -5.48
N THR A 18 -23.68 -8.10 -5.19
CA THR A 18 -22.63 -9.11 -4.98
C THR A 18 -22.82 -9.85 -3.65
N ILE A 19 -23.17 -9.13 -2.59
CA ILE A 19 -23.46 -9.71 -1.27
C ILE A 19 -24.77 -10.50 -1.29
N ASN A 20 -25.81 -9.95 -1.93
CA ASN A 20 -27.12 -10.59 -1.96
C ASN A 20 -27.19 -11.75 -2.97
N GLY A 21 -26.17 -11.91 -3.82
CA GLY A 21 -26.10 -12.97 -4.83
C GLY A 21 -27.17 -12.81 -5.90
N LYS A 22 -27.56 -11.58 -6.24
CA LYS A 22 -28.64 -11.31 -7.20
C LYS A 22 -28.33 -10.07 -8.03
N CYS A 23 -28.40 -10.21 -9.35
CA CYS A 23 -28.32 -9.09 -10.29
C CYS A 23 -29.70 -8.44 -10.47
N TYR A 24 -29.84 -7.16 -10.15
CA TYR A 24 -31.07 -6.40 -10.39
C TYR A 24 -31.27 -6.07 -11.88
N GLY A 25 -30.19 -6.10 -12.68
CA GLY A 25 -30.27 -5.88 -14.12
C GLY A 25 -30.88 -7.03 -14.93
N CYS A 26 -30.61 -8.28 -14.56
CA CYS A 26 -31.09 -9.45 -15.32
C CYS A 26 -31.83 -10.50 -14.49
N GLY A 27 -31.99 -10.26 -13.18
CA GLY A 27 -32.67 -11.16 -12.24
C GLY A 27 -31.91 -12.44 -11.90
N ALA A 28 -30.70 -12.66 -12.44
CA ALA A 28 -29.93 -13.87 -12.18
C ALA A 28 -29.44 -13.92 -10.72
N THR A 29 -29.58 -15.09 -10.10
CA THR A 29 -29.01 -15.38 -8.78
C THR A 29 -27.71 -16.16 -8.91
N PHE A 30 -26.75 -15.85 -8.05
CA PHE A 30 -25.44 -16.50 -7.99
C PHE A 30 -25.02 -16.73 -6.53
N ALA A 31 -23.96 -17.49 -6.33
CA ALA A 31 -23.49 -17.85 -4.99
C ALA A 31 -23.21 -16.59 -4.16
N LYS A 32 -23.84 -16.49 -2.98
CA LYS A 32 -23.65 -15.37 -2.07
C LYS A 32 -22.21 -15.40 -1.54
N ILE A 33 -21.54 -14.26 -1.64
CA ILE A 33 -20.24 -14.08 -1.00
C ILE A 33 -20.51 -13.61 0.42
N ALA A 34 -20.05 -14.37 1.41
CA ALA A 34 -20.15 -13.96 2.82
C ALA A 34 -19.42 -12.61 3.02
N PRO A 35 -19.97 -11.68 3.82
CA PRO A 35 -19.42 -10.34 4.01
C PRO A 35 -17.96 -10.36 4.50
N ASP A 36 -17.60 -11.34 5.33
CA ASP A 36 -16.23 -11.53 5.84
C ASP A 36 -15.23 -11.88 4.73
N ASN A 37 -15.69 -12.63 3.72
CA ASN A 37 -14.88 -13.01 2.57
C ASN A 37 -14.75 -11.87 1.56
N PHE A 38 -15.75 -11.00 1.47
CA PHE A 38 -15.71 -9.82 0.60
C PHE A 38 -14.69 -8.80 1.09
N GLN A 39 -14.64 -8.52 2.40
CA GLN A 39 -13.60 -7.67 2.95
C GLN A 39 -12.22 -8.29 2.79
N ASN A 40 -12.03 -9.56 3.13
CA ASN A 40 -10.74 -10.22 2.97
C ASN A 40 -10.23 -10.25 1.53
N MET A 41 -11.11 -10.49 0.54
CA MET A 41 -10.75 -10.40 -0.88
C MET A 41 -10.41 -8.96 -1.29
N ARG A 42 -11.13 -7.96 -0.78
CA ARG A 42 -10.86 -6.54 -1.06
C ARG A 42 -9.53 -6.07 -0.44
N TYR A 43 -9.18 -6.55 0.75
CA TYR A 43 -7.88 -6.29 1.38
C TYR A 43 -6.75 -7.05 0.69
N GLN A 44 -6.99 -8.29 0.25
CA GLN A 44 -6.01 -9.06 -0.54
C GLN A 44 -5.78 -8.47 -1.93
N ASP A 45 -6.79 -7.92 -2.62
CA ASP A 45 -6.62 -7.27 -3.92
C ASP A 45 -5.80 -5.98 -3.83
N LEU A 46 -5.94 -5.23 -2.72
CA LEU A 46 -5.09 -4.08 -2.40
C LEU A 46 -3.63 -4.48 -2.15
N GLN A 47 -3.40 -5.59 -1.44
CA GLN A 47 -2.05 -6.10 -1.19
C GLN A 47 -1.44 -6.78 -2.42
N SER A 48 -2.23 -7.46 -3.24
CA SER A 48 -1.77 -8.16 -4.44
C SER A 48 -1.55 -7.20 -5.62
N LYS A 49 -2.30 -6.10 -5.75
CA LYS A 49 -1.94 -5.01 -6.68
C LYS A 49 -0.62 -4.32 -6.36
N GLN A 50 -0.16 -4.41 -5.11
CA GLN A 50 1.18 -3.96 -4.72
C GLN A 50 2.27 -4.98 -5.08
N GLN A 51 1.91 -6.22 -5.46
CA GLN A 51 2.85 -7.27 -5.89
C GLN A 51 2.78 -7.62 -7.39
N ILE A 52 1.68 -7.35 -8.09
CA ILE A 52 1.46 -7.85 -9.45
C ILE A 52 1.57 -6.70 -10.47
N SER A 53 2.79 -6.18 -10.60
CA SER A 53 3.31 -5.80 -11.91
C SER A 53 4.66 -6.48 -12.01
N ASN A 54 4.74 -7.58 -12.76
CA ASN A 54 5.93 -8.43 -12.92
C ASN A 54 7.01 -7.77 -13.80
N LYS A 55 7.26 -6.48 -13.52
CA LYS A 55 8.35 -5.68 -14.04
C LYS A 55 8.75 -4.80 -12.86
N SER A 56 9.77 -5.23 -12.12
CA SER A 56 10.32 -4.45 -11.00
C SER A 56 10.57 -3.03 -11.48
N SER A 57 9.70 -2.12 -11.08
CA SER A 57 9.81 -0.70 -11.40
C SER A 57 10.92 -0.11 -10.54
N VAL A 58 11.65 0.85 -11.10
CA VAL A 58 12.59 1.67 -10.32
C VAL A 58 11.86 2.34 -9.14
N GLY A 59 10.58 2.68 -9.29
CA GLY A 59 9.77 3.25 -8.21
C GLY A 59 9.52 2.27 -7.06
N ASP A 60 9.31 0.98 -7.35
CA ASP A 60 9.12 -0.04 -6.30
C ASP A 60 10.40 -0.28 -5.50
N ALA A 61 11.56 -0.26 -6.17
CA ALA A 61 12.85 -0.32 -5.49
C ALA A 61 13.03 0.88 -4.55
N ILE A 62 12.67 2.10 -4.99
CA ILE A 62 12.75 3.31 -4.17
C ILE A 62 11.80 3.25 -2.96
N LYS A 63 10.59 2.69 -3.12
CA LYS A 63 9.67 2.47 -2.00
C LYS A 63 10.25 1.51 -0.95
N ILE A 64 10.90 0.43 -1.38
CA ILE A 64 11.58 -0.53 -0.49
C ILE A 64 12.73 0.16 0.25
N ILE A 65 13.54 0.95 -0.46
CA ILE A 65 14.63 1.73 0.13
C ILE A 65 14.08 2.73 1.17
N GLY A 66 12.98 3.42 0.88
CA GLY A 66 12.32 4.31 1.83
C GLY A 66 11.92 3.62 3.13
N LYS A 67 11.37 2.40 3.05
CA LYS A 67 11.05 1.58 4.23
C LYS A 67 12.31 1.17 5.02
N LEU A 68 13.38 0.79 4.33
CA LEU A 68 14.65 0.44 4.97
C LEU A 68 15.26 1.63 5.71
N ILE A 69 15.24 2.82 5.11
CA ILE A 69 15.75 4.05 5.73
C ILE A 69 14.98 4.37 7.02
N ALA A 70 13.65 4.19 7.04
CA ALA A 70 12.86 4.38 8.26
C ALA A 70 13.32 3.45 9.40
N ILE A 71 13.52 2.16 9.09
CA ILE A 71 13.94 1.17 10.09
C ILE A 71 15.34 1.49 10.60
N VAL A 72 16.29 1.73 9.69
CA VAL A 72 17.68 2.03 10.04
C VAL A 72 17.78 3.33 10.84
N GLY A 73 17.03 4.37 10.48
CA GLY A 73 17.07 5.65 11.19
C GLY A 73 16.45 5.58 12.59
N ILE A 74 15.42 4.76 12.81
CA ILE A 74 14.91 4.48 14.17
C ILE A 74 15.96 3.72 14.99
N ILE A 75 16.61 2.71 14.42
CA ILE A 75 17.66 1.97 15.14
C ILE A 75 18.82 2.91 15.49
N ALA A 76 19.27 3.73 14.54
CA ALA A 76 20.34 4.71 14.76
C ALA A 76 19.96 5.74 15.83
N SER A 77 18.71 6.21 15.87
CA SER A 77 18.27 7.16 16.90
C SER A 77 18.26 6.54 18.30
N VAL A 78 17.95 5.25 18.43
CA VAL A 78 18.07 4.51 19.70
C VAL A 78 19.53 4.45 20.15
N PHE A 79 20.46 4.08 19.26
CA PHE A 79 21.89 4.02 19.61
C PHE A 79 22.46 5.37 20.01
N CYS A 80 22.12 6.45 19.29
CA CYS A 80 22.54 7.81 19.64
C CYS A 80 21.93 8.31 20.96
N ALA A 81 20.69 7.94 21.26
CA ALA A 81 20.06 8.31 22.52
C ALA A 81 20.67 7.56 23.72
N ALA A 82 21.01 6.28 23.53
CA ALA A 82 21.65 5.46 24.55
C ALA A 82 23.05 6.00 24.91
N SER A 83 23.86 6.34 23.91
CA SER A 83 25.22 6.86 24.15
C SER A 83 25.21 8.21 24.86
N ILE A 84 24.25 9.09 24.58
CA ILE A 84 24.20 10.44 25.19
C ILE A 84 23.51 10.42 26.56
N GLY A 85 22.58 9.50 26.78
CA GLY A 85 21.95 9.27 28.09
C GLY A 85 22.96 8.86 29.17
N GLU A 86 24.00 8.13 28.81
CA GLU A 86 25.09 7.74 29.72
C GLU A 86 25.93 8.94 30.20
N TYR A 87 25.98 10.04 29.44
CA TYR A 87 26.69 11.27 29.80
C TYR A 87 25.81 12.32 30.51
N GLY A 88 24.62 11.93 30.97
CA GLY A 88 23.69 12.84 31.67
C GLY A 88 22.93 13.81 30.74
N GLY A 89 22.98 13.59 29.43
CA GLY A 89 22.20 14.34 28.46
C GLY A 89 20.75 13.85 28.35
N ASN A 90 19.86 14.68 27.81
CA ASN A 90 18.46 14.32 27.56
C ASN A 90 18.31 13.37 26.36
N GLY A 91 18.75 12.11 26.50
CA GLY A 91 18.73 11.09 25.44
C GLY A 91 17.34 10.89 24.81
N LEU A 92 16.26 11.08 25.59
CA LEU A 92 14.88 11.06 25.09
C LEU A 92 14.61 12.13 24.01
N ILE A 93 15.12 13.34 24.17
CA ILE A 93 14.92 14.44 23.21
C ILE A 93 15.62 14.10 21.89
N ILE A 94 16.82 13.54 21.98
CA ILE A 94 17.62 13.14 20.82
C ILE A 94 16.97 11.98 20.08
N PHE A 95 16.44 10.99 20.82
CA PHE A 95 15.66 9.90 20.23
C PHE A 95 14.46 10.43 19.44
N ILE A 96 13.66 11.31 20.04
CA ILE A 96 12.45 11.87 19.43
C ILE A 96 12.81 12.68 18.18
N LEU A 97 13.80 13.58 18.27
CA LEU A 97 14.25 14.37 17.13
C LEU A 97 14.78 13.49 15.99
N GLY A 98 15.63 12.52 16.31
CA GLY A 98 16.18 11.58 15.33
C GLY A 98 15.08 10.73 14.66
N ALA A 99 14.11 10.25 15.44
CA ALA A 99 12.97 9.49 14.93
C ALA A 99 12.10 10.35 14.00
N ILE A 100 11.79 11.59 14.38
CA ILE A 100 11.00 12.51 13.55
C ILE A 100 11.71 12.76 12.22
N VAL A 101 13.01 13.11 12.24
CA VAL A 101 13.78 13.35 11.01
C VAL A 101 13.77 12.11 10.12
N SER A 102 14.02 10.93 10.69
CA SER A 102 14.01 9.68 9.94
C SER A 102 12.65 9.37 9.30
N ILE A 103 11.56 9.55 10.04
CA ILE A 103 10.20 9.29 9.54
C ILE A 103 9.85 10.27 8.42
N VAL A 104 10.14 11.55 8.62
CA VAL A 104 9.88 12.59 7.61
C VAL A 104 10.65 12.29 6.33
N SER A 105 11.94 11.99 6.41
CA SER A 105 12.76 11.61 5.25
C SER A 105 12.23 10.36 4.55
N ALA A 106 11.82 9.33 5.30
CA ALA A 106 11.26 8.12 4.73
C ALA A 106 9.95 8.37 3.98
N ILE A 107 9.06 9.23 4.50
CA ILE A 107 7.82 9.62 3.85
C ILE A 107 8.10 10.30 2.50
N PHE A 108 9.06 11.23 2.46
CA PHE A 108 9.43 11.89 1.20
C PHE A 108 9.96 10.89 0.17
N ILE A 109 10.90 10.03 0.54
CA ILE A 109 11.49 9.02 -0.37
C ILE A 109 10.41 8.04 -0.86
N TYR A 110 9.54 7.57 0.03
CA TYR A 110 8.42 6.71 -0.34
C TYR A 110 7.46 7.42 -1.32
N GLY A 111 7.14 8.68 -1.06
CA GLY A 111 6.33 9.51 -1.94
C GLY A 111 6.94 9.68 -3.33
N PHE A 112 8.25 9.92 -3.42
CA PHE A 112 8.97 9.94 -4.70
C PHE A 112 8.88 8.59 -5.43
N GLY A 113 8.98 7.47 -4.70
CA GLY A 113 8.79 6.13 -5.27
C GLY A 113 7.39 5.93 -5.88
N GLU A 114 6.33 6.42 -5.23
CA GLU A 114 4.96 6.42 -5.79
C GLU A 114 4.85 7.25 -7.08
N ILE A 115 5.40 8.46 -7.08
CA ILE A 115 5.38 9.35 -8.26
C ILE A 115 6.09 8.67 -9.45
N ILE A 116 7.23 8.03 -9.22
CA ILE A 116 7.99 7.33 -10.26
C ILE A 116 7.21 6.13 -10.79
N CYS A 117 6.56 5.34 -9.92
CA CYS A 117 5.69 4.24 -10.37
C CYS A 117 4.54 4.75 -11.25
N LEU A 118 3.90 5.87 -10.85
CA LEU A 118 2.83 6.50 -11.63
C LEU A 118 3.32 6.95 -13.00
N LEU A 119 4.46 7.64 -13.06
CA LEU A 119 5.07 8.09 -14.30
C LEU A 119 5.41 6.92 -15.24
N GLN A 120 5.98 5.83 -14.71
CA GLN A 120 6.30 4.65 -15.51
C GLN A 120 5.05 3.96 -16.04
N SER A 121 3.96 3.94 -15.25
CA SER A 121 2.67 3.40 -15.68
C SER A 121 2.05 4.22 -16.81
N ILE A 122 2.12 5.56 -16.74
CA ILE A 122 1.67 6.45 -17.81
C ILE A 122 2.52 6.24 -19.08
N ASN A 123 3.84 6.19 -18.95
CA ASN A 123 4.75 6.01 -20.08
C ASN A 123 4.48 4.69 -20.83
N GLN A 124 4.25 3.59 -20.10
CA GLN A 124 3.90 2.31 -20.72
C GLN A 124 2.56 2.29 -21.44
N LYS A 125 1.64 3.20 -21.09
CA LYS A 125 0.35 3.36 -21.78
C LYS A 125 0.44 4.23 -23.03
N LEU A 126 1.42 5.11 -23.11
CA LEU A 126 1.67 5.96 -24.29
C LEU A 126 2.41 5.20 -25.41
N ASP A 127 3.18 4.17 -25.04
CA ASP A 127 3.92 3.31 -25.98
C ASP A 127 3.06 2.18 -26.62
N LYS A 128 1.76 2.09 -26.29
CA LYS A 128 0.81 1.10 -26.82
C LYS A 128 -0.29 1.77 -27.62
#